data_AF-A0A2E6YHK3-F1
#
_entry.id   AF-A0A2E6YHK3-F1
#
_cell.length_a   1.000
_cell.length_b   1.000
_cell.length_c   1.000
_cell.angle_alpha   90.00
_cell.angle_beta   90.00
_cell.angle_gamma   90.00
#
_symmetry.space_group_name_H-M   'P 1'
#
loop_
_entity.id
_entity.type
_entity.pdbx_description
1 polymer ?
#
loop_
_entity_poly.entity_id
_entity_poly.type
_entity_poly.pdbx_seq_one_letter_code
_entity_poly.pdbx_strand_id
1 'polypeptide(L)'
;MLKKVSIKNVGLFKSNEYNLNKRINLLGAKNDVSGKSTFIRTMLMLKIFSDQDKEKISDSLFRGFENKNSNSHISVDYEINDRKYIYKIEYNQKIIVSESLSEVVDSQIKTLISRKDSSIEFSQEEEKTFKMFRLDDNFSIIRMTDFYAVENVPYFLEDCIDFFRGLLFSDKDNILFGLKLRNKGNFNRDLYEAAAFYNSNDEAHKIFEKFMQLEDHKMTKVEIIDAIAKDTLKEVKAPRFYSENCDFVPFMYLSSGVKSLYYISIDLFLACSKKEKGILFIDDLTKKVSEECLEIIIEYCRENNAQLIYS
;
A
#
# COMPACT_ATOMS: atom_id res chain seq x y z
N MET A 1 -5.78 0.05 11.48
CA MET A 1 -6.09 -1.39 11.28
C MET A 1 -7.26 -1.55 10.33
N LEU A 2 -7.11 -2.40 9.32
CA LEU A 2 -8.16 -2.72 8.36
C LEU A 2 -9.03 -3.84 8.92
N LYS A 3 -10.35 -3.66 8.91
CA LYS A 3 -11.31 -4.58 9.56
C LYS A 3 -12.14 -5.36 8.56
N LYS A 4 -12.56 -4.73 7.47
CA LYS A 4 -13.39 -5.36 6.46
C LYS A 4 -13.25 -4.63 5.13
N VAL A 5 -13.28 -5.39 4.04
CA VAL A 5 -13.37 -4.82 2.70
C VAL A 5 -14.43 -5.55 1.90
N SER A 6 -15.38 -4.82 1.34
CA SER A 6 -16.35 -5.34 0.38
C SER A 6 -16.09 -4.74 -0.99
N ILE A 7 -16.05 -5.59 -2.01
CA ILE A 7 -15.79 -5.20 -3.40
C ILE A 7 -16.89 -5.80 -4.26
N LYS A 8 -17.59 -4.98 -5.04
CA LYS A 8 -18.63 -5.43 -5.98
C LYS A 8 -18.42 -4.85 -7.36
N ASN A 9 -18.68 -5.66 -8.39
CA ASN A 9 -18.54 -5.29 -9.79
C ASN A 9 -17.16 -4.69 -10.14
N VAL A 10 -16.09 -5.31 -9.68
CA VAL A 10 -14.70 -4.88 -9.94
C VAL A 10 -13.99 -5.98 -10.71
N GLY A 11 -13.64 -5.71 -11.98
CA GLY A 11 -13.06 -6.71 -12.88
C GLY A 11 -13.99 -7.91 -13.06
N LEU A 12 -13.49 -9.13 -12.80
CA LEU A 12 -14.28 -10.37 -12.88
C LEU A 12 -15.20 -10.61 -11.67
N PHE A 13 -15.15 -9.76 -10.63
CA PHE A 13 -15.87 -10.00 -9.37
C PHE A 13 -17.26 -9.39 -9.37
N LYS A 14 -18.27 -10.23 -9.13
CA LYS A 14 -19.64 -9.79 -8.88
C LYS A 14 -19.81 -9.22 -7.47
N SER A 15 -19.32 -9.92 -6.44
CA SER A 15 -19.35 -9.46 -5.05
C SER A 15 -18.42 -10.31 -4.19
N ASN A 16 -17.45 -9.69 -3.51
CA ASN A 16 -16.59 -10.31 -2.51
C ASN A 16 -16.63 -9.51 -1.21
N GLU A 17 -16.43 -10.22 -0.11
CA GLU A 17 -16.29 -9.64 1.22
C GLU A 17 -15.11 -10.31 1.92
N TYR A 18 -14.21 -9.50 2.45
CA TYR A 18 -13.04 -9.93 3.19
C TYR A 18 -13.16 -9.40 4.62
N ASN A 19 -13.28 -10.30 5.60
CA ASN A 19 -13.31 -9.95 7.01
C ASN A 19 -11.89 -10.06 7.59
N LEU A 20 -11.36 -8.91 7.98
CA LEU A 20 -9.95 -8.70 8.30
C LEU A 20 -9.74 -8.57 9.81
N ASN A 21 -9.60 -9.71 10.49
CA ASN A 21 -9.02 -9.71 11.83
C ASN A 21 -7.48 -9.67 11.70
N LYS A 22 -6.75 -9.40 12.80
CA LYS A 22 -5.31 -9.03 12.86
C LYS A 22 -4.32 -9.76 11.92
N ARG A 23 -4.66 -10.91 11.32
CA ARG A 23 -3.85 -11.64 10.33
C ARG A 23 -4.72 -12.19 9.21
N ILE A 24 -4.28 -12.05 7.96
CA ILE A 24 -4.99 -12.66 6.82
C ILE A 24 -4.00 -13.16 5.79
N ASN A 25 -3.97 -14.48 5.66
CA ASN A 25 -3.58 -15.11 4.41
C ASN A 25 -4.80 -15.08 3.50
N LEU A 26 -4.71 -14.39 2.37
CA LEU A 26 -5.73 -14.45 1.33
C LEU A 26 -5.60 -15.82 0.66
N LEU A 27 -6.28 -16.84 1.17
CA LEU A 27 -6.31 -18.16 0.53
C LEU A 27 -7.25 -18.14 -0.68
N GLY A 28 -6.78 -18.71 -1.79
CA GLY A 28 -7.51 -18.77 -3.04
C GLY A 28 -7.17 -20.06 -3.79
N ALA A 29 -8.04 -20.52 -4.68
CA ALA A 29 -7.76 -21.68 -5.52
C ALA A 29 -6.42 -21.49 -6.28
N LYS A 30 -5.64 -22.57 -6.45
CA LYS A 30 -4.34 -22.57 -7.15
C LYS A 30 -4.40 -22.11 -8.63
N ASN A 31 -5.60 -21.89 -9.17
CA ASN A 31 -5.81 -21.41 -10.53
C ASN A 31 -6.12 -19.90 -10.50
N ASP A 32 -5.50 -19.12 -11.38
CA ASP A 32 -5.27 -17.65 -11.37
C ASP A 32 -6.50 -16.69 -11.32
N VAL A 33 -7.65 -17.09 -10.74
CA VAL A 33 -8.89 -16.29 -10.66
C VAL A 33 -9.43 -16.20 -9.23
N SER A 34 -8.55 -16.08 -8.23
CA SER A 34 -8.95 -16.02 -6.81
C SER A 34 -9.25 -14.60 -6.29
N GLY A 35 -8.88 -13.56 -7.03
CA GLY A 35 -9.19 -12.16 -6.67
C GLY A 35 -8.25 -11.50 -5.67
N LYS A 36 -7.19 -12.18 -5.26
CA LYS A 36 -6.18 -11.64 -4.33
C LYS A 36 -5.50 -10.39 -4.89
N SER A 37 -4.96 -10.46 -6.11
CA SER A 37 -4.34 -9.30 -6.77
C SER A 37 -5.36 -8.19 -7.05
N THR A 38 -6.64 -8.52 -7.30
CA THR A 38 -7.70 -7.49 -7.43
C THR A 38 -7.92 -6.75 -6.13
N PHE A 39 -8.02 -7.47 -5.01
CA PHE A 39 -8.11 -6.86 -3.68
C PHE A 39 -6.90 -5.95 -3.38
N ILE A 40 -5.67 -6.43 -3.60
CA ILE A 40 -4.45 -5.62 -3.38
C ILE A 40 -4.45 -4.38 -4.29
N ARG A 41 -4.79 -4.53 -5.58
CA ARG A 41 -4.89 -3.40 -6.53
C ARG A 41 -5.97 -2.40 -6.11
N THR A 42 -7.10 -2.87 -5.60
CA THR A 42 -8.17 -2.00 -5.08
C THR A 42 -7.67 -1.19 -3.89
N MET A 43 -6.95 -1.81 -2.95
CA MET A 43 -6.37 -1.08 -1.83
C MET A 43 -5.29 -0.08 -2.27
N LEU A 44 -4.48 -0.45 -3.27
CA LEU A 44 -3.49 0.45 -3.86
C LEU A 44 -4.15 1.66 -4.55
N MET A 45 -5.26 1.44 -5.25
CA MET A 45 -6.05 2.53 -5.85
C MET A 45 -6.48 3.56 -4.80
N LEU A 46 -6.99 3.09 -3.66
CA LEU A 46 -7.40 3.97 -2.56
C LEU A 46 -6.21 4.72 -1.93
N LYS A 47 -5.06 4.05 -1.77
CA LYS A 47 -3.82 4.73 -1.34
C LYS A 47 -3.38 5.80 -2.33
N ILE A 48 -3.49 5.55 -3.64
CA ILE A 48 -3.11 6.55 -4.64
C ILE A 48 -3.97 7.81 -4.53
N PHE A 49 -5.24 7.68 -4.11
CA PHE A 49 -6.06 8.85 -3.78
C PHE A 49 -5.43 9.67 -2.65
N SER A 50 -4.87 9.05 -1.61
CA SER A 50 -4.24 9.80 -0.51
C SER A 50 -2.82 10.31 -0.80
N ASP A 51 -2.10 9.70 -1.74
CA ASP A 51 -0.67 9.96 -1.98
C ASP A 51 -0.39 10.97 -3.11
N GLN A 52 -1.29 11.14 -4.09
CA GLN A 52 -1.01 12.02 -5.24
C GLN A 52 -1.19 13.51 -4.89
N ASP A 53 -0.12 14.28 -5.12
CA ASP A 53 -0.16 15.74 -5.27
C ASP A 53 -1.10 16.15 -6.42
N LYS A 54 -1.39 17.46 -6.53
CA LYS A 54 -2.43 18.16 -7.33
C LYS A 54 -2.70 17.71 -8.80
N GLU A 55 -1.98 16.74 -9.31
CA GLU A 55 -2.19 16.14 -10.62
C GLU A 55 -3.48 15.32 -10.72
N LYS A 56 -4.06 15.36 -11.92
CA LYS A 56 -5.27 14.63 -12.29
C LYS A 56 -5.01 13.12 -12.21
N ILE A 57 -5.90 12.41 -11.54
CA ILE A 57 -5.87 10.94 -11.53
C ILE A 57 -6.00 10.46 -12.97
N SER A 58 -4.96 9.76 -13.45
CA SER A 58 -4.97 9.20 -14.79
C SER A 58 -6.13 8.22 -14.93
N ASP A 59 -6.86 8.28 -16.06
CA ASP A 59 -7.87 7.28 -16.42
C ASP A 59 -7.33 5.85 -16.37
N SER A 60 -6.00 5.68 -16.46
CA SER A 60 -5.32 4.39 -16.30
C SER A 60 -5.47 3.76 -14.92
N LEU A 61 -5.78 4.53 -13.87
CA LEU A 61 -6.02 4.03 -12.52
C LEU A 61 -7.25 3.11 -12.45
N PHE A 62 -8.26 3.39 -13.28
CA PHE A 62 -9.49 2.62 -13.36
C PHE A 62 -9.41 1.46 -14.37
N ARG A 63 -8.39 1.46 -15.24
CA ARG A 63 -8.19 0.41 -16.26
C ARG A 63 -7.75 -0.89 -15.58
N GLY A 64 -8.62 -1.89 -15.61
CA GLY A 64 -8.42 -3.20 -14.96
C GLY A 64 -9.50 -3.59 -13.96
N PHE A 65 -10.37 -2.64 -13.57
CA PHE A 65 -11.52 -2.88 -12.70
C PHE A 65 -12.84 -3.00 -13.47
N GLU A 66 -12.78 -3.13 -14.80
CA GLU A 66 -13.91 -2.98 -15.70
C GLU A 66 -14.97 -4.07 -15.55
N ASN A 67 -16.21 -3.64 -15.31
CA ASN A 67 -17.40 -4.35 -15.76
C ASN A 67 -18.21 -3.36 -16.60
N LYS A 68 -18.28 -3.57 -17.92
CA LYS A 68 -18.76 -2.56 -18.90
C LYS A 68 -20.19 -2.05 -18.66
N ASN A 69 -20.97 -2.75 -17.83
CA ASN A 69 -22.41 -2.52 -17.68
C ASN A 69 -22.85 -2.17 -16.25
N SER A 70 -21.93 -1.90 -15.31
CA SER A 70 -22.30 -1.61 -13.93
C SER A 70 -21.24 -0.79 -13.19
N ASN A 71 -21.66 0.08 -12.27
CA ASN A 71 -20.75 0.77 -11.37
C ASN A 71 -20.07 -0.22 -10.41
N SER A 72 -18.79 0.05 -10.15
CA SER A 72 -17.97 -0.66 -9.18
C SER A 72 -18.19 -0.06 -7.80
N HIS A 73 -18.24 -0.91 -6.77
CA HIS A 73 -18.47 -0.47 -5.39
C HIS A 73 -17.37 -1.04 -4.49
N ILE A 74 -16.80 -0.18 -3.65
CA ILE A 74 -15.85 -0.56 -2.62
C ILE A 74 -16.34 -0.01 -1.27
N SER A 75 -16.31 -0.84 -0.25
CA SER A 75 -16.53 -0.45 1.16
C SER A 75 -15.34 -0.92 1.97
N VAL A 76 -14.76 -0.03 2.76
CA VAL A 76 -13.62 -0.29 3.63
C VAL A 76 -14.00 0.08 5.05
N ASP A 77 -14.04 -0.90 5.93
CA ASP A 77 -14.20 -0.70 7.36
C ASP A 77 -12.82 -0.74 8.01
N TYR A 78 -12.50 0.27 8.79
CA TYR A 78 -11.18 0.41 9.39
C TYR A 78 -11.25 1.08 10.76
N GLU A 79 -10.13 1.01 11.48
CA GLU A 79 -9.96 1.61 12.80
C GLU A 79 -8.62 2.35 12.85
N ILE A 80 -8.66 3.61 13.29
CA ILE A 80 -7.49 4.47 13.51
C ILE A 80 -7.78 5.34 14.73
N ASN A 81 -6.77 5.58 15.57
CA ASN A 81 -6.92 6.40 16.79
C ASN A 81 -8.13 5.99 17.66
N ASP A 82 -8.35 4.68 17.81
CA ASP A 82 -9.47 4.06 18.55
C ASP A 82 -10.88 4.38 18.02
N ARG A 83 -10.98 5.00 16.84
CA ARG A 83 -12.23 5.30 16.15
C ARG A 83 -12.46 4.34 15.00
N LYS A 84 -13.72 4.02 14.74
CA LYS A 84 -14.12 3.07 13.70
C LYS A 84 -14.81 3.81 12.57
N TYR A 85 -14.33 3.59 11.36
CA TYR A 85 -14.81 4.27 10.17
C TYR A 85 -15.25 3.28 9.10
N ILE A 86 -16.16 3.74 8.25
CA ILE A 86 -16.59 3.06 7.03
C ILE A 86 -16.45 4.06 5.88
N TYR A 87 -15.52 3.78 4.97
CA TYR A 87 -15.35 4.50 3.72
C TYR A 87 -16.01 3.73 2.58
N LYS A 88 -16.86 4.40 1.80
CA LYS A 88 -17.55 3.80 0.64
C LYS A 88 -17.30 4.65 -0.58
N ILE A 89 -17.03 3.99 -1.70
CA ILE A 89 -16.90 4.63 -3.00
C ILE A 89 -17.59 3.81 -4.08
N GLU A 90 -18.34 4.51 -4.92
CA GLU A 90 -18.93 4.02 -6.15
C GLU A 90 -18.30 4.77 -7.32
N TYR A 91 -17.81 4.04 -8.31
CA TYR A 91 -17.15 4.65 -9.46
C TYR A 91 -17.49 3.89 -10.74
N ASN A 92 -17.32 4.57 -11.87
CA ASN A 92 -17.33 3.97 -13.18
C ASN A 92 -15.96 4.14 -13.86
N GLN A 93 -15.86 3.82 -15.14
CA GLN A 93 -14.59 3.85 -15.89
C GLN A 93 -13.91 5.22 -15.95
N LYS A 94 -14.63 6.30 -15.62
CA LYS A 94 -14.15 7.68 -15.78
C LYS A 94 -14.23 8.49 -14.51
N ILE A 95 -15.31 8.32 -13.74
CA ILE A 95 -15.70 9.23 -12.66
C ILE A 95 -16.06 8.47 -11.39
N ILE A 96 -15.97 9.19 -10.26
CA ILE A 96 -16.56 8.79 -8.99
C ILE A 96 -18.02 9.24 -9.01
N VAL A 97 -18.94 8.29 -8.84
CA VAL A 97 -20.40 8.51 -8.88
C VAL A 97 -20.91 8.92 -7.51
N SER A 98 -20.48 8.19 -6.47
CA SER A 98 -20.80 8.50 -5.09
C SER A 98 -19.68 8.09 -4.15
N GLU A 99 -19.58 8.78 -3.02
CA GLU A 99 -18.56 8.52 -2.01
C GLU A 99 -19.09 8.92 -0.63
N SER A 100 -18.70 8.22 0.42
CA SER A 100 -19.06 8.62 1.78
C SER A 100 -18.06 8.11 2.79
N LEU A 101 -17.88 8.90 3.85
CA LEU A 101 -17.14 8.51 5.04
C LEU A 101 -18.09 8.59 6.23
N SER A 102 -18.18 7.49 6.97
CA SER A 102 -19.03 7.36 8.15
C SER A 102 -18.21 6.92 9.35
N GLU A 103 -18.61 7.34 10.54
CA GLU A 103 -18.07 6.86 11.82
C GLU A 103 -19.08 5.92 12.48
N VAL A 104 -18.58 4.89 13.16
CA VAL A 104 -19.39 3.94 13.93
C VAL A 104 -19.32 4.30 15.41
N VAL A 105 -20.40 4.84 15.94
CA VAL A 105 -20.54 5.25 17.36
C VAL A 105 -21.67 4.45 17.99
N ASP A 106 -21.39 3.72 19.06
CA ASP A 106 -22.39 2.90 19.78
C ASP A 106 -23.23 1.99 18.87
N SER A 107 -22.57 1.34 17.90
CA SER A 107 -23.18 0.50 16.85
C SER A 107 -24.09 1.24 15.85
N GLN A 108 -24.19 2.56 15.93
CA GLN A 108 -24.84 3.40 14.92
C GLN A 108 -23.83 3.91 13.90
N ILE A 109 -24.25 3.97 12.64
CA ILE A 109 -23.42 4.52 11.55
C ILE A 109 -23.85 5.96 11.33
N LYS A 110 -22.94 6.90 11.60
CA LYS A 110 -23.14 8.33 11.33
C LYS A 110 -22.32 8.72 10.11
N THR A 111 -22.98 9.04 8.99
CA THR A 111 -22.30 9.63 7.83
C THR A 111 -21.76 11.00 8.21
N LEU A 112 -20.46 11.21 8.06
CA LEU A 112 -19.79 12.47 8.38
C LEU A 112 -19.77 13.39 7.17
N ILE A 113 -19.40 12.84 6.02
CA ILE A 113 -19.36 13.49 4.72
C ILE A 113 -19.83 12.52 3.64
N SER A 114 -20.58 13.04 2.67
CA SER A 114 -20.97 12.31 1.48
C SER A 114 -20.86 13.16 0.23
N ARG A 115 -20.52 12.52 -0.87
CA ARG A 115 -20.49 13.10 -2.20
C ARG A 115 -21.46 12.33 -3.10
N LYS A 116 -22.20 13.08 -3.91
CA LYS A 116 -22.97 12.55 -5.04
C LYS A 116 -22.69 13.40 -6.28
N ASP A 117 -22.20 12.76 -7.32
CA ASP A 117 -21.68 13.43 -8.53
C ASP A 117 -20.63 14.48 -8.16
N SER A 118 -20.88 15.77 -8.36
CA SER A 118 -19.96 16.87 -7.98
C SER A 118 -20.32 17.58 -6.67
N SER A 119 -21.41 17.17 -6.03
CA SER A 119 -21.93 17.80 -4.81
C SER A 119 -21.42 17.10 -3.56
N ILE A 120 -21.07 17.89 -2.53
CA ILE A 120 -20.59 17.41 -1.23
C ILE A 120 -21.56 17.89 -0.14
N GLU A 121 -21.88 17.00 0.77
CA GLU A 121 -22.73 17.26 1.92
C GLU A 121 -22.00 16.85 3.21
N PHE A 122 -21.95 17.77 4.17
CA PHE A 122 -21.42 17.55 5.52
C PHE A 122 -22.56 17.39 6.52
N SER A 123 -22.37 16.50 7.49
CA SER A 123 -23.37 16.21 8.52
C SER A 123 -23.45 17.25 9.62
N GLN A 124 -22.35 17.94 9.94
CA GLN A 124 -22.30 18.93 11.02
C GLN A 124 -22.58 20.33 10.48
N GLU A 125 -23.37 21.12 11.22
CA GLU A 125 -23.74 22.48 10.79
C GLU A 125 -22.55 23.44 10.72
N GLU A 126 -21.60 23.30 11.64
CA GLU A 126 -20.36 24.09 11.69
C GLU A 126 -19.50 23.86 10.44
N GLU A 127 -19.59 22.65 9.87
CA GLU A 127 -18.95 22.23 8.63
C GLU A 127 -19.77 22.57 7.38
N LYS A 128 -20.96 23.19 7.51
CA LYS A 128 -21.70 23.70 6.34
C LYS A 128 -21.06 24.95 5.74
N THR A 129 -20.09 25.58 6.40
CA THR A 129 -19.21 26.58 5.77
C THR A 129 -18.42 25.96 4.60
N PHE A 130 -18.23 24.64 4.59
CA PHE A 130 -17.68 23.90 3.45
C PHE A 130 -18.68 23.67 2.30
N LYS A 131 -19.90 24.22 2.33
CA LYS A 131 -20.94 23.99 1.30
C LYS A 131 -20.64 24.52 -0.11
N MET A 132 -19.60 25.34 -0.30
CA MET A 132 -19.30 25.94 -1.63
C MET A 132 -18.31 25.14 -2.48
N PHE A 133 -17.98 23.90 -2.11
CA PHE A 133 -16.97 23.12 -2.83
C PHE A 133 -17.60 22.17 -3.86
N ARG A 134 -17.31 22.43 -5.15
CA ARG A 134 -17.49 21.45 -6.23
C ARG A 134 -16.20 20.65 -6.38
N LEU A 135 -16.29 19.33 -6.25
CA LEU A 135 -15.20 18.43 -6.64
C LEU A 135 -15.33 18.09 -8.12
N ASP A 136 -14.22 18.07 -8.86
CA ASP A 136 -14.26 17.49 -10.20
C ASP A 136 -14.61 16.00 -10.10
N ASP A 137 -15.17 15.49 -11.20
CA ASP A 137 -15.76 14.15 -11.25
C ASP A 137 -14.77 13.03 -10.85
N ASN A 138 -13.45 13.28 -10.96
CA ASN A 138 -12.38 12.31 -10.71
C ASN A 138 -11.66 12.50 -9.36
N PHE A 139 -12.11 13.39 -8.47
CA PHE A 139 -11.45 13.64 -7.17
C PHE A 139 -12.17 13.01 -5.97
N SER A 140 -11.52 12.08 -5.30
CA SER A 140 -12.04 11.50 -4.05
C SER A 140 -12.09 12.55 -2.92
N ILE A 141 -13.05 12.40 -1.99
CA ILE A 141 -13.13 13.13 -0.72
C ILE A 141 -11.81 13.03 0.06
N ILE A 142 -11.10 11.90 -0.03
CA ILE A 142 -9.78 11.70 0.60
C ILE A 142 -8.77 12.77 0.14
N ARG A 143 -8.96 13.37 -1.05
CA ARG A 143 -8.08 14.41 -1.61
C ARG A 143 -8.48 15.84 -1.28
N MET A 144 -9.65 16.09 -0.67
CA MET A 144 -10.17 17.45 -0.51
C MET A 144 -9.20 18.41 0.20
N THR A 145 -8.38 17.89 1.11
CA THR A 145 -7.48 18.66 1.98
C THR A 145 -6.31 19.27 1.21
N ASP A 146 -5.73 18.55 0.25
CA ASP A 146 -4.51 18.94 -0.46
C ASP A 146 -4.77 20.00 -1.55
N PHE A 147 -6.01 20.08 -2.06
CA PHE A 147 -6.37 21.02 -3.14
C PHE A 147 -6.79 22.40 -2.65
N TYR A 148 -7.41 22.47 -1.46
CA TYR A 148 -8.25 23.62 -1.13
C TYR A 148 -7.77 24.43 0.08
N ALA A 149 -6.52 24.25 0.53
CA ALA A 149 -5.88 25.04 1.60
C ALA A 149 -6.82 25.22 2.80
N VAL A 150 -7.45 24.11 3.20
CA VAL A 150 -8.45 24.10 4.26
C VAL A 150 -7.74 24.47 5.56
N GLU A 151 -7.96 25.68 6.08
CA GLU A 151 -7.27 26.19 7.28
C GLU A 151 -7.55 25.35 8.54
N ASN A 152 -8.57 24.50 8.53
CA ASN A 152 -8.87 23.53 9.58
C ASN A 152 -9.48 22.27 8.98
N VAL A 153 -8.66 21.27 8.67
CA VAL A 153 -9.16 19.98 8.16
C VAL A 153 -9.94 19.29 9.29
N PRO A 154 -11.20 18.87 9.07
CA PRO A 154 -11.92 18.09 10.05
C PRO A 154 -11.14 16.82 10.41
N TYR A 155 -11.01 16.53 11.71
CA TYR A 155 -10.20 15.40 12.21
C TYR A 155 -10.51 14.06 11.50
N PHE A 156 -11.76 13.83 11.10
CA PHE A 156 -12.15 12.59 10.43
C PHE A 156 -11.58 12.45 9.03
N LEU A 157 -11.32 13.57 8.33
CA LEU A 157 -10.61 13.55 7.05
C LEU A 157 -9.12 13.28 7.26
N GLU A 158 -8.52 13.88 8.30
CA GLU A 158 -7.12 13.58 8.67
C GLU A 158 -6.95 12.09 8.98
N ASP A 159 -7.80 11.53 9.85
CA ASP A 159 -7.81 10.11 10.18
C ASP A 159 -7.97 9.21 8.93
N CYS A 160 -8.84 9.60 8.00
CA CYS A 160 -9.04 8.87 6.74
C CYS A 160 -7.79 8.90 5.85
N ILE A 161 -7.19 10.08 5.69
CA ILE A 161 -5.97 10.28 4.89
C ILE A 161 -4.81 9.51 5.50
N ASP A 162 -4.58 9.66 6.80
CA ASP A 162 -3.52 8.99 7.53
C ASP A 162 -3.66 7.47 7.44
N PHE A 163 -4.89 6.95 7.52
CA PHE A 163 -5.16 5.54 7.34
C PHE A 163 -4.73 5.04 5.96
N PHE A 164 -5.15 5.70 4.87
CA PHE A 164 -4.82 5.26 3.51
C PHE A 164 -3.35 5.53 3.14
N ARG A 165 -2.74 6.62 3.63
CA ARG A 165 -1.30 6.89 3.49
C ARG A 165 -0.46 5.84 4.19
N GLY A 166 -0.89 5.36 5.35
CA GLY A 166 -0.23 4.31 6.13
C GLY A 166 -0.31 2.89 5.53
N LEU A 167 -0.99 2.69 4.40
CA LEU A 167 -0.96 1.41 3.68
C LEU A 167 0.39 1.24 2.95
N LEU A 168 1.02 0.09 3.10
CA LEU A 168 2.31 -0.25 2.49
C LEU A 168 2.14 -1.42 1.53
N PHE A 169 2.78 -1.36 0.36
CA PHE A 169 2.63 -2.35 -0.70
C PHE A 169 3.99 -2.82 -1.19
N SER A 170 4.27 -4.11 -0.99
CA SER A 170 5.51 -4.74 -1.45
C SER A 170 5.22 -5.66 -2.65
N ASP A 171 5.35 -5.13 -3.86
CA ASP A 171 5.33 -5.95 -5.07
C ASP A 171 6.12 -5.29 -6.22
N LYS A 172 6.81 -6.10 -7.02
CA LYS A 172 7.59 -5.64 -8.20
C LYS A 172 6.70 -4.96 -9.25
N ASP A 173 5.46 -5.42 -9.39
CA ASP A 173 4.50 -4.85 -10.34
C ASP A 173 3.68 -3.68 -9.77
N ASN A 174 3.54 -3.60 -8.43
CA ASN A 174 2.95 -2.43 -7.76
C ASN A 174 3.97 -1.32 -7.48
N ILE A 175 5.26 -1.63 -7.39
CA ILE A 175 6.35 -0.68 -7.69
C ILE A 175 6.09 -0.13 -9.10
N LEU A 176 5.74 -0.96 -10.09
CA LEU A 176 5.29 -0.48 -11.40
C LEU A 176 3.90 0.19 -11.44
N PHE A 177 3.19 0.48 -10.35
CA PHE A 177 1.95 1.29 -10.38
C PHE A 177 2.01 2.48 -9.42
N GLY A 178 2.55 2.29 -8.21
CA GLY A 178 2.90 3.36 -7.25
C GLY A 178 4.19 4.11 -7.62
N LEU A 179 5.23 3.44 -8.12
CA LEU A 179 6.42 4.09 -8.69
C LEU A 179 6.31 4.36 -10.20
N LYS A 180 5.26 3.90 -10.91
CA LYS A 180 4.96 4.47 -12.24
C LYS A 180 4.53 5.94 -12.20
N LEU A 181 4.20 6.45 -11.01
CA LEU A 181 4.04 7.88 -10.73
C LEU A 181 5.35 8.55 -10.26
N ARG A 182 6.42 7.78 -10.01
CA ARG A 182 7.78 8.26 -9.81
C ARG A 182 8.72 7.60 -10.83
N ASN A 183 8.62 8.05 -12.08
CA ASN A 183 9.51 7.72 -13.18
C ASN A 183 9.68 6.21 -13.48
N LYS A 184 8.94 5.74 -14.49
CA LYS A 184 9.35 4.55 -15.26
C LYS A 184 10.84 4.66 -15.62
N GLY A 185 11.66 3.69 -15.21
CA GLY A 185 12.72 3.22 -16.09
C GLY A 185 14.13 3.03 -15.53
N ASN A 186 14.40 2.96 -14.23
CA ASN A 186 15.78 2.72 -13.80
C ASN A 186 15.92 1.78 -12.60
N PHE A 187 15.96 0.47 -12.85
CA PHE A 187 16.20 -0.59 -11.85
C PHE A 187 17.39 -0.30 -10.92
N ASN A 188 18.44 0.35 -11.43
CA ASN A 188 19.61 0.72 -10.63
C ASN A 188 19.28 1.77 -9.56
N ARG A 189 18.35 2.69 -9.86
CA ARG A 189 17.94 3.74 -8.93
C ARG A 189 17.24 3.15 -7.70
N ASP A 190 16.29 2.25 -7.88
CA ASP A 190 15.56 1.60 -6.78
C ASP A 190 16.51 0.80 -5.87
N LEU A 191 17.50 0.13 -6.48
CA LEU A 191 18.53 -0.60 -5.75
C LEU A 191 19.38 0.32 -4.87
N TYR A 192 19.79 1.48 -5.40
CA TYR A 192 20.59 2.47 -4.66
C TYR A 192 19.78 3.20 -3.59
N GLU A 193 18.51 3.52 -3.84
CA GLU A 193 17.62 4.11 -2.83
C GLU A 193 17.39 3.15 -1.66
N ALA A 194 17.15 1.86 -1.94
CA ALA A 194 17.06 0.83 -0.91
C ALA A 194 18.38 0.67 -0.13
N ALA A 195 19.53 0.71 -0.81
CA ALA A 195 20.84 0.64 -0.13
C ALA A 195 21.07 1.86 0.79
N ALA A 196 20.70 3.06 0.35
CA ALA A 196 20.76 4.27 1.16
C ALA A 196 19.85 4.18 2.40
N PHE A 197 18.68 3.56 2.26
CA PHE A 197 17.78 3.27 3.37
C PHE A 197 18.44 2.36 4.40
N TYR A 198 19.02 1.23 3.97
CA TYR A 198 19.72 0.31 4.86
C TYR A 198 20.92 0.93 5.55
N ASN A 199 21.71 1.74 4.84
CA ASN A 199 22.84 2.49 5.42
C ASN A 199 22.39 3.47 6.53
N SER A 200 21.14 3.91 6.49
CA SER A 200 20.58 4.85 7.48
C SER A 200 19.77 4.14 8.57
N ASN A 201 19.49 2.84 8.41
CA ASN A 201 18.61 2.06 9.28
C ASN A 201 19.21 0.66 9.52
N ASP A 202 20.11 0.57 10.50
CA ASP A 202 20.80 -0.68 10.87
C ASP A 202 19.85 -1.81 11.24
N GLU A 203 18.71 -1.50 11.87
CA GLU A 203 17.71 -2.51 12.24
C GLU A 203 17.07 -3.15 11.00
N ALA A 204 16.66 -2.33 10.02
CA ALA A 204 16.15 -2.83 8.74
C ALA A 204 17.21 -3.68 8.01
N HIS A 205 18.47 -3.25 8.07
CA HIS A 205 19.57 -3.97 7.43
C HIS A 205 19.78 -5.37 8.06
N LYS A 206 19.77 -5.45 9.40
CA LYS A 206 19.87 -6.72 10.13
C LYS A 206 18.69 -7.66 9.86
N ILE A 207 17.48 -7.12 9.73
CA ILE A 207 16.29 -7.90 9.35
C ILE A 207 16.51 -8.54 7.98
N PHE A 208 16.98 -7.76 7.00
CA PHE A 208 17.28 -8.29 5.67
C PHE A 208 18.38 -9.36 5.71
N GLU A 209 19.49 -9.13 6.41
CA GLU A 209 20.57 -10.11 6.53
C GLU A 209 20.07 -11.45 7.10
N LYS A 210 19.22 -11.40 8.13
CA LYS A 210 18.60 -12.59 8.71
C LYS A 210 17.78 -13.35 7.67
N PHE A 211 16.90 -12.68 6.92
CA PHE A 211 16.10 -13.34 5.89
C PHE A 211 16.92 -13.88 4.73
N MET A 212 17.96 -13.16 4.32
CA MET A 212 18.86 -13.59 3.26
C MET A 212 19.55 -14.91 3.63
N GLN A 213 20.07 -15.02 4.86
CA GLN A 213 20.76 -16.24 5.33
C GLN A 213 19.82 -17.45 5.46
N LEU A 214 18.54 -17.21 5.68
CA LEU A 214 17.51 -18.26 5.72
C LEU A 214 17.12 -18.73 4.31
N GLU A 215 16.97 -17.79 3.38
CA GLU A 215 16.54 -18.08 2.01
C GLU A 215 17.67 -18.66 1.16
N ASP A 216 18.91 -18.25 1.42
CA ASP A 216 20.10 -18.76 0.74
C ASP A 216 21.27 -18.86 1.74
N HIS A 217 21.42 -20.04 2.34
CA HIS A 217 22.46 -20.32 3.33
C HIS A 217 23.90 -20.08 2.83
N LYS A 218 24.12 -20.01 1.50
CA LYS A 218 25.43 -19.71 0.94
C LYS A 218 25.77 -18.23 1.05
N MET A 219 24.78 -17.36 1.22
CA MET A 219 24.97 -15.92 1.36
C MET A 219 25.36 -15.60 2.81
N THR A 220 26.49 -14.93 2.98
CA THR A 220 27.09 -14.74 4.30
C THR A 220 26.80 -13.37 4.89
N LYS A 221 26.90 -12.31 4.07
CA LYS A 221 26.69 -10.92 4.50
C LYS A 221 26.33 -10.01 3.33
N VAL A 222 25.74 -8.86 3.65
CA VAL A 222 25.60 -7.73 2.73
C VAL A 222 26.23 -6.48 3.35
N GLU A 223 27.05 -5.78 2.57
CA GLU A 223 27.62 -4.50 3.00
C GLU A 223 27.09 -3.39 2.12
N ILE A 224 26.82 -2.23 2.72
CA ILE A 224 26.50 -1.04 1.94
C ILE A 224 27.79 -0.22 1.76
N ILE A 225 28.16 0.00 0.51
CA ILE A 225 29.38 0.72 0.14
C ILE A 225 29.06 2.03 -0.58
N ASP A 226 30.00 2.97 -0.54
CA ASP A 226 30.00 4.12 -1.44
C ASP A 226 30.43 3.69 -2.84
N ALA A 227 29.65 4.08 -3.84
CA ALA A 227 29.89 3.77 -5.24
C ALA A 227 29.57 4.98 -6.12
N ILE A 228 30.06 4.98 -7.36
CA ILE A 228 29.68 5.96 -8.37
C ILE A 228 28.70 5.29 -9.33
N ALA A 229 27.47 5.82 -9.40
CA ALA A 229 26.46 5.32 -10.31
C ALA A 229 26.89 5.53 -11.77
N LYS A 230 26.93 4.46 -12.57
CA LYS A 230 27.48 4.51 -13.94
C LYS A 230 26.69 5.41 -14.88
N ASP A 231 25.40 5.58 -14.64
CA ASP A 231 24.46 6.32 -15.47
C ASP A 231 24.43 7.82 -15.16
N THR A 232 24.66 8.20 -13.90
CA THR A 232 24.58 9.59 -13.45
C THR A 232 25.93 10.18 -13.03
N LEU A 233 26.95 9.34 -12.87
CA LEU A 233 28.27 9.67 -12.31
C LEU A 233 28.20 10.32 -10.92
N LYS A 234 27.10 10.12 -10.20
CA LYS A 234 26.91 10.61 -8.83
C LYS A 234 27.33 9.56 -7.82
N GLU A 235 27.78 10.02 -6.65
CA GLU A 235 27.96 9.17 -5.49
C GLU A 235 26.61 8.61 -5.04
N VAL A 236 26.58 7.30 -4.82
CA VAL A 236 25.41 6.55 -4.38
C VAL A 236 25.83 5.49 -3.38
N LYS A 237 24.87 5.01 -2.59
CA LYS A 237 25.03 3.80 -1.79
C LYS A 237 24.70 2.58 -2.65
N ALA A 238 25.54 1.55 -2.59
CA ALA A 238 25.33 0.31 -3.33
C ALA A 238 25.47 -0.91 -2.40
N PRO A 239 24.62 -1.94 -2.57
CA PRO A 239 24.75 -3.15 -1.79
C PRO A 239 25.79 -4.09 -2.42
N ARG A 240 26.66 -4.64 -1.59
CA ARG A 240 27.67 -5.63 -1.93
C ARG A 240 27.39 -6.91 -1.18
N PHE A 241 27.00 -7.95 -1.92
CA PHE A 241 26.65 -9.23 -1.34
C PHE A 241 27.83 -10.19 -1.38
N TYR A 242 27.94 -11.03 -0.36
CA TYR A 242 29.02 -11.99 -0.20
C TYR A 242 28.44 -13.40 -0.02
N SER A 243 29.15 -14.40 -0.53
CA SER A 243 28.83 -15.81 -0.30
C SER A 243 30.05 -16.57 0.18
N GLU A 244 29.86 -17.77 0.72
CA GLU A 244 30.94 -18.63 1.21
C GLU A 244 32.02 -18.90 0.14
N ASN A 245 31.63 -18.85 -1.13
CA ASN A 245 32.49 -19.20 -2.27
C ASN A 245 32.89 -17.98 -3.12
N CYS A 246 32.44 -16.78 -2.77
CA CYS A 246 32.71 -15.58 -3.57
C CYS A 246 32.67 -14.29 -2.75
N ASP A 247 33.75 -13.50 -2.86
CA ASP A 247 33.90 -12.18 -2.24
C ASP A 247 32.97 -11.10 -2.83
N PHE A 248 32.24 -11.42 -3.89
CA PHE A 248 31.22 -10.54 -4.45
C PHE A 248 30.21 -11.29 -5.31
N VAL A 249 28.94 -11.20 -4.95
CA VAL A 249 27.81 -11.67 -5.75
C VAL A 249 27.03 -10.45 -6.26
N PRO A 250 27.10 -10.13 -7.56
CA PRO A 250 26.28 -9.06 -8.13
C PRO A 250 24.78 -9.31 -7.91
N PHE A 251 24.02 -8.26 -7.59
CA PHE A 251 22.59 -8.36 -7.30
C PHE A 251 21.80 -9.12 -8.38
N MET A 252 22.17 -8.95 -9.66
CA MET A 252 21.52 -9.65 -10.78
C MET A 252 21.64 -11.18 -10.72
N TYR A 253 22.65 -11.73 -10.05
CA TYR A 253 22.86 -13.17 -9.90
C TYR A 253 22.21 -13.77 -8.66
N LEU A 254 21.64 -12.95 -7.77
CA LEU A 254 20.90 -13.45 -6.61
C LEU A 254 19.62 -14.18 -7.03
N SER A 255 19.16 -15.10 -6.18
CA SER A 255 17.88 -15.77 -6.35
C SER A 255 16.71 -14.77 -6.36
N SER A 256 15.58 -15.15 -6.96
CA SER A 256 14.37 -14.31 -6.95
C SER A 256 13.86 -14.04 -5.53
N GLY A 257 14.03 -14.99 -4.61
CA GLY A 257 13.62 -14.85 -3.22
C GLY A 257 14.45 -13.81 -2.48
N VAL A 258 15.78 -13.91 -2.53
CA VAL A 258 16.68 -12.91 -1.90
C VAL A 258 16.43 -11.52 -2.47
N LYS A 259 16.25 -11.39 -3.79
CA LYS A 259 15.90 -10.11 -4.43
C LYS A 259 14.58 -9.54 -3.92
N SER A 260 13.59 -10.40 -3.67
CA SER A 260 12.27 -9.97 -3.16
C SER A 260 12.37 -9.54 -1.70
N LEU A 261 13.07 -10.33 -0.87
CA LEU A 261 13.33 -10.04 0.54
C LEU A 261 14.08 -8.73 0.73
N TYR A 262 14.99 -8.36 -0.18
CA TYR A 262 15.71 -7.09 -0.14
C TYR A 262 14.79 -5.87 -0.17
N TYR A 263 13.64 -5.95 -0.85
CA TYR A 263 12.67 -4.85 -0.85
C TYR A 263 11.61 -5.03 0.25
N ILE A 264 11.11 -6.26 0.42
CA ILE A 264 10.11 -6.60 1.45
C ILE A 264 10.59 -6.21 2.85
N SER A 265 11.88 -6.35 3.16
CA SER A 265 12.40 -6.05 4.51
C SER A 265 12.32 -4.56 4.86
N ILE A 266 12.39 -3.67 3.86
CA ILE A 266 12.18 -2.22 4.06
C ILE A 266 10.71 -1.98 4.42
N ASP A 267 9.80 -2.48 3.60
CA ASP A 267 8.36 -2.29 3.81
C ASP A 267 7.89 -2.94 5.13
N LEU A 268 8.46 -4.08 5.48
CA LEU A 268 8.25 -4.78 6.75
C LEU A 268 8.73 -3.93 7.92
N PHE A 269 9.94 -3.39 7.84
CA PHE A 269 10.49 -2.52 8.88
C PHE A 269 9.63 -1.27 9.08
N LEU A 270 9.22 -0.61 7.99
CA LEU A 270 8.34 0.56 8.04
C LEU A 270 7.00 0.21 8.70
N ALA A 271 6.33 -0.85 8.23
CA ALA A 271 5.06 -1.31 8.78
C ALA A 271 5.12 -1.62 10.28
N CYS A 272 6.24 -2.20 10.72
CA CYS A 272 6.47 -2.60 12.11
C CYS A 272 7.05 -1.48 12.99
N SER A 273 7.43 -0.34 12.40
CA SER A 273 7.99 0.75 13.17
C SER A 273 6.92 1.37 14.08
N LYS A 274 7.29 1.71 15.33
CA LYS A 274 6.36 2.18 16.38
C LYS A 274 5.56 3.43 16.00
N LYS A 275 6.02 4.19 15.00
CA LYS A 275 5.33 5.39 14.51
C LYS A 275 4.25 5.07 13.48
N GLU A 276 4.35 3.95 12.77
CA GLU A 276 3.58 3.73 11.54
C GLU A 276 2.58 2.58 11.60
N LYS A 277 2.52 1.77 12.69
CA LYS A 277 1.53 0.67 12.92
C LYS A 277 0.79 0.23 11.64
N GLY A 278 1.57 -0.26 10.70
CA GLY A 278 1.21 -0.25 9.29
C GLY A 278 0.38 -1.45 8.88
N ILE A 279 -0.23 -1.33 7.71
CA ILE A 279 -0.85 -2.46 7.02
C ILE A 279 0.01 -2.76 5.80
N LEU A 280 0.66 -3.91 5.81
CA LEU A 280 1.56 -4.36 4.75
C LEU A 280 0.85 -5.36 3.83
N PHE A 281 0.73 -5.00 2.56
CA PHE A 281 0.24 -5.87 1.50
C PHE A 281 1.41 -6.45 0.71
N ILE A 282 1.48 -7.77 0.60
CA ILE A 282 2.50 -8.45 -0.22
C ILE A 282 1.84 -9.46 -1.16
N ASP A 283 1.94 -9.22 -2.46
CA ASP A 283 1.42 -10.17 -3.47
C ASP A 283 2.44 -11.29 -3.74
N ASP A 284 1.96 -12.52 -3.93
CA ASP A 284 2.72 -13.74 -4.21
C ASP A 284 3.84 -14.04 -3.20
N LEU A 285 3.69 -13.62 -1.94
CA LEU A 285 4.71 -13.83 -0.90
C LEU A 285 5.03 -15.31 -0.75
N THR A 286 4.00 -16.16 -0.72
CA THR A 286 4.14 -17.62 -0.55
C THR A 286 4.91 -18.32 -1.69
N LYS A 287 5.01 -17.67 -2.86
CA LYS A 287 5.81 -18.14 -4.00
C LYS A 287 7.23 -17.57 -4.00
N LYS A 288 7.45 -16.47 -3.27
CA LYS A 288 8.69 -15.68 -3.30
C LYS A 288 9.66 -16.07 -2.18
N VAL A 289 9.19 -16.64 -1.07
CA VAL A 289 10.02 -16.97 0.10
C VAL A 289 9.74 -18.37 0.61
N SER A 290 10.72 -18.97 1.29
CA SER A 290 10.57 -20.21 2.04
C SER A 290 9.53 -20.09 3.18
N GLU A 291 9.00 -21.24 3.61
CA GLU A 291 8.02 -21.32 4.70
C GLU A 291 8.61 -20.78 6.03
N GLU A 292 9.87 -21.09 6.31
CA GLU A 292 10.60 -20.59 7.49
C GLU A 292 10.71 -19.05 7.48
N CYS A 293 11.10 -18.46 6.35
CA CYS A 293 11.10 -16.99 6.20
C CYS A 293 9.72 -16.38 6.42
N LEU A 294 8.67 -17.01 5.87
CA LEU A 294 7.29 -16.54 6.01
C LEU A 294 6.83 -16.54 7.47
N GLU A 295 7.13 -17.59 8.23
CA GLU A 295 6.80 -17.67 9.66
C GLU A 295 7.43 -16.53 10.46
N ILE A 296 8.70 -16.23 10.19
CA ILE A 296 9.41 -15.14 10.87
C ILE A 296 8.83 -13.77 10.48
N ILE A 297 8.47 -13.55 9.22
CA ILE A 297 7.80 -12.30 8.79
C ILE A 297 6.47 -12.12 9.53
N ILE A 298 5.68 -13.19 9.67
CA ILE A 298 4.40 -13.18 10.40
C ILE A 298 4.62 -12.89 11.88
N GLU A 299 5.61 -13.54 12.50
CA GLU A 299 5.97 -13.33 13.90
C GLU A 299 6.42 -11.88 14.15
N TYR A 300 7.28 -11.35 13.29
CA TYR A 300 7.78 -9.97 13.40
C TYR A 300 6.64 -8.94 13.29
N CYS A 301 5.71 -9.12 12.34
CA CYS A 301 4.51 -8.28 12.25
C CYS A 301 3.67 -8.34 13.54
N ARG A 302 3.49 -9.55 14.10
CA ARG A 302 2.69 -9.77 15.30
C ARG A 302 3.28 -9.05 16.52
N GLU A 303 4.58 -9.20 16.75
CA GLU A 303 5.27 -8.60 17.89
C GLU A 303 5.21 -7.07 17.85
N ASN A 304 5.17 -6.51 16.63
CA ASN A 304 5.14 -5.06 16.40
C ASN A 304 3.74 -4.49 16.11
N ASN A 305 2.67 -5.30 16.27
CA ASN A 305 1.28 -4.90 16.01
C ASN A 305 1.03 -4.35 14.59
N ALA A 306 1.80 -4.80 13.59
CA ALA A 306 1.54 -4.54 12.18
C ALA A 306 0.54 -5.56 11.63
N GLN A 307 -0.29 -5.15 10.67
CA GLN A 307 -1.21 -6.05 9.98
C GLN A 307 -0.58 -6.50 8.67
N LEU A 308 -0.31 -7.80 8.54
CA LEU A 308 0.17 -8.40 7.30
C LEU A 308 -1.00 -8.99 6.51
N ILE A 309 -1.10 -8.62 5.23
CA ILE A 309 -2.06 -9.17 4.28
C ILE A 309 -1.27 -9.65 3.06
N TYR A 310 -1.30 -10.96 2.79
CA TYR A 310 -0.47 -11.55 1.75
C TYR A 310 -1.16 -12.68 1.00
N SER A 311 -0.62 -13.03 -0.17
CA SER A 311 -1.17 -14.04 -1.10
C SER A 311 -0.24 -15.20 -1.44
#